data_AF-K2ADN1-F1
#
_entry.id   AF-K2ADN1-F1
#
_cell.length_a   1.000
_cell.length_b   1.000
_cell.length_c   1.000
_cell.angle_alpha   90.00
_cell.angle_beta   90.00
_cell.angle_gamma   90.00
#
_symmetry.space_group_name_H-M   'P 1'
#
loop_
_entity.id
_entity.type
_entity.pdbx_description
1 polymer ?
#
loop_
_entity_poly.entity_id
_entity_poly.type
_entity_poly.pdbx_seq_one_letter_code
_entity_poly.pdbx_strand_id
1 'polypeptide(L)'
;MARFWFDHTADLCPNHVLAYPDPNVVIGKHLTILPVEVVVRGYLAGTTSTSVLTQYKAGVRQMYGHTLPDGLRDNQVLPAPIITPTSKAFDGGHDEPLTPQEIVSQGLLTQSQWDEVSAKALALFARGQKMAAERGLILVDTKYEFGTDEAGHILIGDEIHTPDSSRYWIASGYAAAFETGTRPPSFDKDVIRSWVAARCDPYKDPIPEIPADMIEATSKVYIEAFEAITGQKFVPDLSGETPLARVRANLAPYFSK
;
A
#
# COMPACT_ATOMS: atom_id res chain seq x y z
N MET A 1 3.00 -7.21 9.96
CA MET A 1 3.77 -6.67 8.81
C MET A 1 3.96 -5.17 8.90
N ALA A 2 2.90 -4.36 9.03
CA ALA A 2 3.05 -2.90 9.19
C ALA A 2 4.06 -2.51 10.30
N ARG A 3 3.98 -3.16 11.47
CA ARG A 3 4.98 -3.02 12.55
C ARG A 3 6.43 -3.21 12.09
N PHE A 4 6.72 -4.27 11.34
CA PHE A 4 8.07 -4.53 10.82
C PHE A 4 8.56 -3.34 10.00
N TRP A 5 7.73 -2.82 9.10
CA TRP A 5 8.11 -1.69 8.28
C TRP A 5 8.25 -0.40 9.06
N PHE A 6 7.36 -0.11 10.01
CA PHE A 6 7.51 1.05 10.89
C PHE A 6 8.81 1.00 11.69
N ASP A 7 9.16 -0.16 12.25
CA ASP A 7 10.39 -0.34 13.01
C ASP A 7 11.64 -0.17 12.11
N HIS A 8 11.60 -0.68 10.87
CA HIS A 8 12.72 -0.63 9.92
C HIS A 8 12.85 0.66 9.11
N THR A 9 11.91 1.60 9.27
CA THR A 9 11.90 2.88 8.53
C THR A 9 11.74 4.11 9.43
N ALA A 10 11.71 3.94 10.75
CA ALA A 10 11.58 5.03 11.72
C ALA A 10 12.70 6.09 11.60
N ASP A 11 13.87 5.71 11.08
CA ASP A 11 14.99 6.63 10.82
C ASP A 11 14.73 7.57 9.62
N LEU A 12 13.81 7.21 8.72
CA LEU A 12 13.46 7.98 7.52
C LEU A 12 12.23 8.85 7.74
N CYS A 13 11.23 8.34 8.45
CA CYS A 13 10.00 9.06 8.76
C CYS A 13 9.43 8.58 10.10
N PRO A 14 9.15 9.49 11.05
CA PRO A 14 8.42 9.11 12.26
C PRO A 14 7.00 8.65 11.88
N ASN A 15 6.48 7.66 12.59
CA ASN A 15 5.18 7.07 12.32
C ASN A 15 4.21 7.30 13.49
N HIS A 16 2.91 7.04 13.27
CA HIS A 16 1.89 7.29 14.28
C HIS A 16 1.92 6.35 15.49
N VAL A 17 2.74 5.30 15.52
CA VAL A 17 2.55 4.19 16.46
C VAL A 17 2.94 4.59 17.88
N LEU A 18 2.08 4.25 18.85
CA LEU A 18 2.34 4.38 20.29
C LEU A 18 2.47 3.01 20.97
N ALA A 19 1.65 2.02 20.59
CA ALA A 19 1.69 0.68 21.16
C ALA A 19 1.05 -0.39 20.25
N TYR A 20 1.37 -1.66 20.53
CA TYR A 20 0.79 -2.85 19.89
C TYR A 20 0.19 -3.79 20.95
N PRO A 21 -1.02 -3.50 21.48
CA PRO A 21 -1.64 -4.33 22.52
C PRO A 21 -2.08 -5.71 22.01
N ASP A 22 -2.24 -5.87 20.69
CA ASP A 22 -2.56 -7.13 20.03
C ASP A 22 -1.84 -7.19 18.67
N PRO A 23 -1.48 -8.36 18.13
CA PRO A 23 -0.92 -8.48 16.78
C PRO A 23 -1.78 -7.85 15.66
N ASN A 24 -3.09 -7.70 15.89
CA ASN A 24 -4.04 -7.08 14.97
C ASN A 24 -4.43 -5.64 15.36
N VAL A 25 -3.77 -5.01 16.34
CA VAL A 25 -4.13 -3.67 16.80
C VAL A 25 -2.91 -2.76 16.93
N VAL A 26 -3.07 -1.54 16.42
CA VAL A 26 -2.14 -0.41 16.63
C VAL A 26 -2.87 0.65 17.45
N ILE A 27 -2.24 1.10 18.54
CA ILE A 27 -2.61 2.36 19.20
C ILE A 27 -1.78 3.45 18.55
N GLY A 28 -2.43 4.38 17.86
CA GLY A 28 -1.79 5.46 17.12
C GLY A 28 -1.95 6.82 17.80
N LYS A 29 -0.98 7.71 17.58
CA LYS A 29 -1.10 9.15 17.78
C LYS A 29 -2.14 9.67 16.79
N HIS A 30 -3.05 10.49 17.28
CA HIS A 30 -4.00 11.16 16.40
C HIS A 30 -3.25 12.13 15.48
N LEU A 31 -3.51 12.02 14.17
CA LEU A 31 -2.92 12.89 13.15
C LEU A 31 -4.03 13.66 12.42
N THR A 32 -3.77 14.91 12.09
CA THR A 32 -4.54 15.61 11.06
C THR A 32 -4.04 15.11 9.70
N ILE A 33 -4.84 14.25 9.06
CA ILE A 33 -4.46 13.61 7.79
C ILE A 33 -4.34 14.65 6.67
N LEU A 34 -3.25 14.57 5.92
CA LEU A 34 -3.03 15.38 4.74
C LEU A 34 -3.95 14.89 3.60
N PRO A 35 -4.66 15.78 2.88
CA PRO A 35 -5.70 15.40 1.92
C PRO A 35 -5.15 14.94 0.55
N VAL A 36 -4.02 14.22 0.56
CA VAL A 36 -3.33 13.72 -0.64
C VAL A 36 -2.85 12.30 -0.37
N GLU A 37 -3.27 11.34 -1.19
CA GLU A 37 -2.68 10.00 -1.19
C GLU A 37 -1.40 10.00 -2.03
N VAL A 38 -0.31 9.49 -1.48
CA VAL A 38 1.01 9.54 -2.12
C VAL A 38 1.38 8.16 -2.61
N VAL A 39 1.11 7.89 -3.89
CA VAL A 39 1.50 6.62 -4.53
C VAL A 39 2.86 6.77 -5.19
N VAL A 40 3.83 5.96 -4.79
CA VAL A 40 5.15 5.88 -5.43
C VAL A 40 5.21 4.66 -6.32
N ARG A 41 5.69 4.81 -7.56
CA ARG A 41 5.75 3.75 -8.56
C ARG A 41 7.15 3.59 -9.12
N GLY A 42 7.68 2.37 -9.10
CA GLY A 42 8.95 2.01 -9.74
C GLY A 42 8.79 1.34 -11.10
N TYR A 43 7.58 0.92 -11.47
CA TYR A 43 7.31 0.13 -12.67
C TYR A 43 6.03 0.60 -13.38
N LEU A 44 5.98 0.40 -14.70
CA LEU A 44 4.79 0.61 -15.52
C LEU A 44 3.81 -0.55 -15.33
N ALA A 45 3.06 -0.50 -14.23
CA ALA A 45 2.15 -1.56 -13.80
C ALA A 45 0.80 -1.01 -13.30
N GLY A 46 -0.12 -1.93 -13.02
CA GLY A 46 -1.45 -1.66 -12.47
C GLY A 46 -2.58 -1.81 -13.50
N THR A 47 -3.81 -1.90 -12.99
CA THR A 47 -5.01 -2.16 -13.80
C THR A 47 -6.13 -1.14 -13.56
N THR A 48 -6.00 -0.28 -12.55
CA THR A 48 -6.98 0.77 -12.27
C THR A 48 -6.90 1.86 -13.34
N SER A 49 -7.97 2.66 -13.48
CA SER A 49 -8.00 3.84 -14.36
C SER A 49 -6.89 4.85 -14.01
N THR A 50 -6.56 4.97 -12.72
CA THR A 50 -5.49 5.83 -12.21
C THR A 50 -4.08 5.23 -12.35
N SER A 51 -3.94 3.96 -12.74
CA SER A 51 -2.62 3.37 -12.89
C SER A 51 -1.90 3.90 -14.13
N VAL A 52 -0.58 4.06 -14.00
CA VAL A 52 0.27 4.58 -15.09
C VAL A 52 0.26 3.67 -16.32
N LEU A 53 0.13 2.35 -16.14
CA LEU A 53 0.04 1.41 -17.25
C LEU A 53 -1.24 1.62 -18.08
N THR A 54 -2.40 1.75 -17.42
CA THR A 54 -3.68 1.98 -18.11
C THR A 54 -3.65 3.27 -18.92
N GLN A 55 -3.18 4.37 -18.34
CA GLN A 55 -3.06 5.66 -19.05
C GLN A 55 -2.06 5.57 -20.20
N TYR A 56 -0.91 4.93 -19.98
CA TYR A 56 0.12 4.78 -21.00
C TYR A 56 -0.37 3.97 -22.22
N LYS A 57 -1.13 2.89 -21.98
CA LYS A 57 -1.79 2.11 -23.04
C LYS A 57 -2.83 2.90 -23.82
N ALA A 58 -3.49 3.86 -23.17
CA ALA A 58 -4.42 4.79 -23.81
C ALA A 58 -3.71 5.90 -24.63
N GLY A 59 -2.37 5.88 -24.73
CA GLY A 59 -1.59 6.86 -25.47
C GLY A 59 -1.19 8.10 -24.67
N VAL A 60 -1.52 8.16 -23.37
CA VAL A 60 -1.14 9.28 -22.52
C VAL A 60 0.33 9.15 -22.11
N ARG A 61 1.11 10.21 -22.32
CA ARG A 61 2.53 10.28 -21.90
C ARG A 61 2.76 11.28 -20.77
N GLN A 62 1.97 12.34 -20.72
CA GLN A 62 2.02 13.33 -19.67
C GLN A 62 0.93 13.04 -18.63
N MET A 63 1.34 12.70 -17.41
CA MET A 63 0.44 12.32 -16.32
C MET A 63 1.09 12.65 -14.98
N TYR A 64 0.31 13.11 -13.99
CA TYR A 64 0.81 13.42 -12.64
C TYR A 64 2.00 14.39 -12.58
N GLY A 65 2.19 15.24 -13.59
CA GLY A 65 3.33 16.15 -13.72
C GLY A 65 4.60 15.51 -14.29
N HIS A 66 4.55 14.24 -14.72
CA HIS A 66 5.65 13.51 -15.35
C HIS A 66 5.40 13.30 -16.84
N THR A 67 6.46 13.20 -17.62
CA THR A 67 6.42 12.76 -19.02
C THR A 67 7.15 11.42 -19.15
N LEU A 68 6.41 10.37 -19.45
CA LEU A 68 6.99 9.05 -19.69
C LEU A 68 7.52 8.93 -21.14
N PRO A 69 8.67 8.28 -21.36
CA PRO A 69 9.20 8.06 -22.71
C PRO A 69 8.32 7.09 -23.49
N ASP A 70 8.36 7.20 -24.81
CA ASP A 70 7.75 6.20 -25.69
C ASP A 70 8.47 4.85 -25.64
N GLY A 71 7.78 3.81 -26.13
CA GLY A 71 8.33 2.47 -26.26
C GLY A 71 8.41 1.64 -24.96
N LEU A 72 7.97 2.17 -23.81
CA LEU A 72 7.83 1.36 -22.61
C LEU A 72 6.83 0.21 -22.81
N ARG A 73 7.18 -0.96 -22.28
CA ARG A 73 6.36 -2.18 -22.27
C ARG A 73 5.67 -2.37 -20.91
N ASP A 74 4.63 -3.18 -20.88
CA ASP A 74 3.99 -3.65 -19.66
C ASP A 74 5.03 -4.18 -18.66
N ASN A 75 4.90 -3.82 -17.39
CA ASN A 75 5.77 -4.22 -16.29
C ASN A 75 7.22 -3.74 -16.40
N GLN A 76 7.53 -2.82 -17.32
CA GLN A 76 8.86 -2.26 -17.44
C GLN A 76 9.21 -1.40 -16.23
N VAL A 77 10.46 -1.51 -15.76
CA VAL A 77 11.00 -0.58 -14.76
C VAL A 77 10.98 0.85 -15.33
N LEU A 78 10.52 1.81 -14.53
CA LEU A 78 10.52 3.22 -14.91
C LEU A 78 11.96 3.78 -14.83
N PRO A 79 12.30 4.82 -15.62
CA PRO A 79 13.64 5.42 -15.57
C PRO A 79 14.03 5.92 -14.17
N ALA A 80 13.05 6.36 -13.39
CA ALA A 80 13.15 6.65 -11.96
C ALA A 80 11.80 6.40 -11.29
N PRO A 81 11.75 6.13 -9.97
CA PRO A 81 10.49 6.12 -9.24
C PRO A 81 9.77 7.46 -9.35
N ILE A 82 8.47 7.43 -9.61
CA ILE A 82 7.62 8.62 -9.73
C ILE A 82 6.55 8.62 -8.65
N ILE A 83 6.16 9.83 -8.23
CA ILE A 83 5.00 10.03 -7.36
C ILE A 83 3.79 10.34 -8.24
N THR A 84 2.71 9.60 -8.07
CA THR A 84 1.41 9.82 -8.73
C THR A 84 0.37 10.11 -7.65
N PRO A 85 0.25 11.36 -7.21
CA PRO A 85 -0.63 11.68 -6.11
C PRO A 85 -2.10 11.67 -6.57
N THR A 86 -3.00 11.35 -5.65
CA THR A 86 -4.44 11.50 -5.87
C THR A 86 -5.06 12.30 -4.73
N SER A 87 -6.17 12.97 -5.00
CA SER A 87 -6.98 13.55 -3.93
C SER A 87 -7.49 12.43 -3.02
N LYS A 88 -7.76 12.76 -1.75
CA LYS A 88 -8.45 11.85 -0.83
C LYS A 88 -9.92 12.22 -0.77
N ALA A 89 -10.80 11.38 -1.33
CA ALA A 89 -12.24 11.62 -1.25
C ALA A 89 -12.79 11.23 0.13
N PHE A 90 -13.09 12.21 0.98
CA PHE A 90 -13.63 11.96 2.33
C PHE A 90 -15.11 11.51 2.32
N ASP A 91 -15.85 11.78 1.24
CA ASP A 91 -17.30 11.58 1.15
C ASP A 91 -17.72 10.42 0.23
N GLY A 92 -16.83 9.44 -0.01
CA GLY A 92 -17.14 8.28 -0.87
C GLY A 92 -17.12 8.55 -2.38
N GLY A 93 -16.59 9.70 -2.80
CA GLY A 93 -16.22 9.96 -4.19
C GLY A 93 -15.01 9.14 -4.64
N HIS A 94 -14.63 9.26 -5.92
CA HIS A 94 -13.41 8.64 -6.43
C HIS A 94 -12.20 9.56 -6.22
N ASP A 95 -11.06 8.97 -5.88
CA ASP A 95 -9.78 9.68 -5.81
C ASP A 95 -9.37 10.12 -7.22
N GLU A 96 -9.04 11.40 -7.39
CA GLU A 96 -8.72 12.00 -8.68
C GLU A 96 -7.21 12.22 -8.82
N PRO A 97 -6.60 11.99 -10.00
CA PRO A 97 -5.20 12.34 -10.27
C PRO A 97 -4.88 13.80 -9.98
N LEU A 98 -3.74 14.03 -9.33
CA LEU A 98 -3.21 15.38 -9.07
C LEU A 98 -1.78 15.53 -9.63
N THR A 99 -1.40 16.76 -9.95
CA THR A 99 -0.03 17.18 -10.18
C THR A 99 0.54 17.91 -8.94
N PRO A 100 1.87 17.95 -8.75
CA PRO A 100 2.50 18.77 -7.72
C PRO A 100 2.01 20.22 -7.70
N GLN A 101 1.83 20.82 -8.88
CA GLN A 101 1.36 22.19 -9.03
C GLN A 101 -0.09 22.37 -8.59
N GLU A 102 -0.96 21.41 -8.91
CA GLU A 102 -2.35 21.41 -8.44
C GLU A 102 -2.45 21.27 -6.93
N ILE A 103 -1.65 20.40 -6.31
CA ILE A 103 -1.62 20.22 -4.85
C ILE A 103 -1.35 21.54 -4.13
N VAL A 104 -0.34 22.29 -4.60
CA VAL A 104 0.06 23.56 -3.98
C VAL A 104 -0.92 24.68 -4.32
N SER A 105 -1.33 24.80 -5.58
CA SER A 105 -2.22 25.88 -6.02
C SER A 105 -3.64 25.77 -5.46
N GLN A 106 -4.13 24.55 -5.22
CA GLN A 106 -5.42 24.30 -4.58
C GLN A 106 -5.35 24.39 -3.04
N GLY A 107 -4.16 24.61 -2.47
CA GLY A 107 -3.97 24.71 -1.02
C GLY A 107 -4.15 23.39 -0.28
N LEU A 108 -4.07 22.25 -0.98
CA LEU A 108 -4.13 20.92 -0.35
C LEU A 108 -2.90 20.70 0.54
N LEU A 109 -1.74 21.17 0.10
CA LEU A 109 -0.50 21.25 0.87
C LEU A 109 0.24 22.54 0.55
N THR A 110 1.02 23.04 1.51
CA THR A 110 2.05 24.04 1.23
C THR A 110 3.18 23.42 0.41
N GLN A 111 3.96 24.25 -0.31
CA GLN A 111 5.14 23.79 -1.04
C GLN A 111 6.10 23.00 -0.13
N SER A 112 6.37 23.53 1.07
CA SER A 112 7.27 22.87 2.03
C SER A 112 6.75 21.50 2.48
N GLN A 113 5.43 21.36 2.70
CA GLN A 113 4.85 20.07 3.06
C GLN A 113 4.95 19.09 1.90
N TRP A 114 4.65 19.52 0.67
CA TRP A 114 4.76 18.67 -0.51
C TRP A 114 6.19 18.18 -0.74
N ASP A 115 7.18 19.07 -0.59
CA ASP A 115 8.59 18.72 -0.76
C ASP A 115 9.04 17.70 0.30
N GLU A 116 8.66 17.91 1.57
CA GLU A 116 8.99 16.98 2.66
C GLU A 116 8.31 15.62 2.48
N VAL A 117 7.01 15.61 2.19
CA VAL A 117 6.23 14.38 1.95
C VAL A 117 6.80 13.60 0.77
N SER A 118 7.12 14.29 -0.33
CA SER A 118 7.69 13.67 -1.52
C SER A 118 9.03 13.02 -1.24
N ALA A 119 9.92 13.75 -0.55
CA ALA A 119 11.23 13.23 -0.18
C ALA A 119 11.13 12.00 0.73
N LYS A 120 10.26 12.05 1.76
CA LYS A 120 10.02 10.93 2.67
C LYS A 120 9.43 9.72 1.94
N ALA A 121 8.43 9.91 1.10
CA ALA A 121 7.79 8.83 0.33
C ALA A 121 8.78 8.11 -0.58
N LEU A 122 9.63 8.85 -1.30
CA LEU A 122 10.68 8.28 -2.16
C LEU A 122 11.75 7.55 -1.35
N ALA A 123 12.18 8.10 -0.20
CA ALA A 123 13.15 7.46 0.68
C ALA A 123 12.62 6.14 1.27
N LEU A 124 11.36 6.16 1.76
CA LEU A 124 10.67 4.96 2.23
C LEU A 124 10.56 3.92 1.12
N PHE A 125 10.20 4.33 -0.10
CA PHE A 125 10.05 3.41 -1.23
C PHE A 125 11.39 2.77 -1.59
N ALA A 126 12.47 3.56 -1.64
CA ALA A 126 13.81 3.05 -1.90
C ALA A 126 14.28 2.04 -0.83
N ARG A 127 14.00 2.30 0.46
CA ARG A 127 14.29 1.35 1.56
C ARG A 127 13.47 0.06 1.41
N GLY A 128 12.17 0.19 1.09
CA GLY A 128 11.29 -0.94 0.82
C GLY A 128 11.77 -1.80 -0.35
N GLN A 129 12.15 -1.17 -1.47
CA GLN A 129 12.70 -1.86 -2.64
C GLN A 129 13.98 -2.62 -2.30
N LYS A 130 14.91 -1.99 -1.57
CA LYS A 130 16.16 -2.64 -1.15
C LYS A 130 15.89 -3.89 -0.31
N MET A 131 15.08 -3.76 0.73
CA MET A 131 14.78 -4.87 1.65
C MET A 131 13.98 -5.98 0.96
N ALA A 132 13.04 -5.63 0.07
CA ALA A 132 12.31 -6.60 -0.74
C ALA A 132 13.26 -7.39 -1.67
N ALA A 133 14.20 -6.70 -2.33
CA ALA A 133 15.16 -7.33 -3.22
C ALA A 133 16.07 -8.34 -2.49
N GLU A 134 16.49 -8.02 -1.25
CA GLU A 134 17.24 -8.94 -0.37
C GLU A 134 16.46 -10.23 -0.01
N ARG A 135 15.16 -10.28 -0.34
CA ARG A 135 14.26 -11.42 -0.12
C ARG A 135 13.71 -12.02 -1.43
N GLY A 136 14.29 -11.65 -2.57
CA GLY A 136 13.84 -12.16 -3.87
C GLY A 136 12.47 -11.60 -4.30
N LEU A 137 12.11 -10.43 -3.79
CA LEU A 137 10.87 -9.73 -4.12
C LEU A 137 11.17 -8.41 -4.85
N ILE A 138 10.20 -7.94 -5.61
CA ILE A 138 10.20 -6.63 -6.25
C ILE A 138 9.05 -5.83 -5.66
N LEU A 139 9.36 -4.74 -4.96
CA LEU A 139 8.36 -3.74 -4.58
C LEU A 139 8.10 -2.82 -5.77
N VAL A 140 6.92 -3.00 -6.37
CA VAL A 140 6.55 -2.42 -7.67
C VAL A 140 6.07 -0.98 -7.50
N ASP A 141 5.18 -0.79 -6.54
CA ASP A 141 4.59 0.48 -6.15
C ASP A 141 3.96 0.34 -4.76
N THR A 142 3.70 1.48 -4.12
CA THR A 142 3.03 1.54 -2.81
C THR A 142 2.30 2.86 -2.63
N LYS A 143 1.20 2.84 -1.88
CA LYS A 143 0.53 4.02 -1.35
C LYS A 143 1.09 4.36 0.04
N TYR A 144 1.18 5.65 0.34
CA TYR A 144 1.41 6.18 1.67
C TYR A 144 0.36 7.22 2.03
N GLU A 145 0.05 7.31 3.33
CA GLU A 145 -0.73 8.39 3.91
C GLU A 145 0.10 9.11 4.95
N PHE A 146 0.11 10.44 4.87
CA PHE A 146 0.82 11.29 5.81
C PHE A 146 -0.17 12.15 6.60
N GLY A 147 0.22 12.53 7.80
CA GLY A 147 -0.55 13.45 8.63
C GLY A 147 0.37 14.31 9.48
N THR A 148 -0.16 15.39 10.03
CA THR A 148 0.56 16.22 10.99
C THR A 148 0.10 15.93 12.41
N ASP A 149 1.04 15.96 13.35
CA ASP A 149 0.69 15.99 14.77
C ASP A 149 0.29 17.40 15.24
N GLU A 150 -0.06 17.55 16.52
CA GLU A 150 -0.44 18.83 17.13
C GLU A 150 0.65 19.91 17.03
N ALA A 151 1.92 19.52 16.89
CA ALA A 151 3.04 20.44 16.72
C ALA A 151 3.33 20.76 15.23
N GLY A 152 2.58 20.15 14.30
CA GLY A 152 2.74 20.33 12.86
C GLY A 152 3.80 19.44 12.22
N HIS A 153 4.38 18.47 12.94
CA HIS A 153 5.37 17.55 12.36
C HIS A 153 4.69 16.55 11.44
N ILE A 154 5.29 16.30 10.26
CA ILE A 154 4.80 15.28 9.32
C ILE A 154 5.23 13.89 9.77
N LEU A 155 4.24 13.05 10.03
CA LEU A 155 4.36 11.63 10.35
C LEU A 155 3.71 10.78 9.26
N ILE A 156 4.21 9.56 9.09
CA ILE A 156 3.51 8.55 8.30
C ILE A 156 2.42 7.87 9.12
N GLY A 157 1.24 7.78 8.53
CA GLY A 157 0.06 7.13 9.11
C GLY A 157 -0.27 5.79 8.44
N ASP A 158 -1.51 5.35 8.63
CA ASP A 158 -2.08 4.13 8.02
C ASP A 158 -1.17 2.89 8.19
N GLU A 159 -1.05 2.07 7.15
CA GLU A 159 -0.08 1.00 6.98
C GLU A 159 0.89 1.31 5.84
N ILE A 160 2.06 0.66 5.84
CA ILE A 160 3.05 0.81 4.77
C ILE A 160 3.62 -0.54 4.34
N HIS A 161 3.93 -0.65 3.05
CA HIS A 161 4.65 -1.78 2.45
C HIS A 161 4.02 -3.16 2.68
N THR A 162 2.71 -3.20 2.90
CA THR A 162 1.90 -4.42 3.00
C THR A 162 1.35 -4.80 1.62
N PRO A 163 0.91 -6.05 1.37
CA PRO A 163 0.22 -6.44 0.14
C PRO A 163 -1.09 -5.66 -0.13
N ASP A 164 -1.61 -4.95 0.87
CA ASP A 164 -2.80 -4.10 0.78
C ASP A 164 -2.45 -2.73 0.21
N SER A 165 -1.39 -2.13 0.73
CA SER A 165 -0.88 -0.82 0.31
C SER A 165 0.08 -0.90 -0.88
N SER A 166 0.60 -2.08 -1.22
CA SER A 166 1.69 -2.25 -2.17
C SER A 166 1.53 -3.45 -3.10
N ARG A 167 2.11 -3.34 -4.29
CA ARG A 167 2.30 -4.48 -5.20
C ARG A 167 3.68 -5.08 -5.01
N TYR A 168 3.71 -6.39 -4.73
CA TYR A 168 4.93 -7.19 -4.69
C TYR A 168 4.92 -8.23 -5.81
N TRP A 169 6.03 -8.32 -6.54
CA TRP A 169 6.29 -9.43 -7.45
C TRP A 169 7.37 -10.36 -6.91
N ILE A 170 7.28 -11.64 -7.27
CA ILE A 170 8.30 -12.65 -7.01
C ILE A 170 9.36 -12.51 -8.11
N ALA A 171 10.59 -12.17 -7.73
CA ALA A 171 11.63 -11.76 -8.69
C ALA A 171 11.98 -12.86 -9.71
N SER A 172 11.94 -14.13 -9.31
CA SER A 172 12.29 -15.27 -10.15
C SER A 172 11.40 -15.43 -11.39
N GLY A 173 10.15 -14.94 -11.35
CA GLY A 173 9.23 -14.99 -12.49
C GLY A 173 9.13 -13.69 -13.29
N TYR A 174 9.78 -12.61 -12.85
CA TYR A 174 9.64 -11.29 -13.48
C TYR A 174 10.15 -11.27 -14.92
N ALA A 175 11.34 -11.81 -15.19
CA ALA A 175 11.93 -11.76 -16.53
C ALA A 175 11.08 -12.47 -17.59
N ALA A 176 10.55 -13.67 -17.28
CA ALA A 176 9.68 -14.41 -18.19
C ALA A 176 8.35 -13.69 -18.41
N ALA A 177 7.76 -13.11 -17.36
CA ALA A 177 6.54 -12.34 -17.47
C ALA A 177 6.73 -11.07 -18.31
N PHE A 178 7.86 -10.38 -18.13
CA PHE A 178 8.20 -9.18 -18.89
C PHE A 178 8.39 -9.46 -20.38
N GLU A 179 9.08 -10.54 -20.74
CA GLU A 179 9.28 -10.92 -22.14
C GLU A 179 7.98 -11.33 -22.84
N THR A 180 7.06 -11.96 -22.11
CA THR A 180 5.75 -12.38 -22.64
C THR A 180 4.67 -11.30 -22.54
N GLY A 181 4.94 -10.18 -21.87
CA GLY A 181 3.94 -9.15 -21.58
C GLY A 181 2.83 -9.62 -20.63
N THR A 182 3.06 -10.70 -19.88
CA THR A 182 2.10 -11.24 -18.91
C THR A 182 2.31 -10.62 -17.53
N ARG A 183 1.35 -10.81 -16.63
CA ARG A 183 1.46 -10.31 -15.25
C ARG A 183 2.54 -11.10 -14.49
N PRO A 184 3.54 -10.44 -13.87
CA PRO A 184 4.51 -11.12 -13.02
C PRO A 184 3.84 -11.80 -11.82
N PRO A 185 4.38 -12.93 -11.34
CA PRO A 185 3.84 -13.61 -10.18
C PRO A 185 3.88 -12.69 -8.95
N SER A 186 2.78 -12.64 -8.19
CA SER A 186 2.60 -11.77 -7.03
C SER A 186 1.95 -12.51 -5.88
N PHE A 187 2.03 -11.95 -4.67
CA PHE A 187 1.12 -12.33 -3.58
C PHE A 187 -0.29 -11.81 -3.93
N ASP A 188 -1.11 -12.72 -4.43
CA ASP A 188 -2.35 -12.42 -5.14
C ASP A 188 -3.54 -12.41 -4.16
N LYS A 189 -4.26 -11.28 -4.14
CA LYS A 189 -5.61 -11.18 -3.54
C LYS A 189 -6.73 -11.44 -4.54
N ASP A 190 -6.37 -11.64 -5.80
CA ASP A 190 -7.32 -11.86 -6.87
C ASP A 190 -8.04 -13.20 -6.70
N VAL A 191 -7.50 -14.15 -5.93
CA VAL A 191 -8.24 -15.36 -5.52
C VAL A 191 -9.56 -14.99 -4.86
N ILE A 192 -9.55 -14.18 -3.79
CA ILE A 192 -10.78 -13.78 -3.10
C ILE A 192 -11.56 -12.73 -3.90
N ARG A 193 -10.89 -11.75 -4.53
CA ARG A 193 -11.58 -10.71 -5.31
C ARG A 193 -12.32 -11.29 -6.51
N SER A 194 -11.68 -12.21 -7.25
CA SER A 194 -12.33 -12.90 -8.38
C SER A 194 -13.44 -13.82 -7.91
N TRP A 195 -13.26 -14.48 -6.75
CA TRP A 195 -14.32 -15.31 -6.17
C TRP A 195 -15.57 -14.47 -5.83
N VAL A 196 -15.38 -13.29 -5.22
CA VAL A 196 -16.47 -12.36 -4.87
C VAL A 196 -17.09 -11.75 -6.13
N ALA A 197 -16.27 -11.20 -7.04
CA ALA A 197 -16.75 -10.54 -8.26
C ALA A 197 -17.51 -11.47 -9.21
N ALA A 198 -17.22 -12.78 -9.19
CA ALA A 198 -17.97 -13.78 -9.94
C ALA A 198 -19.37 -14.06 -9.37
N ARG A 199 -19.69 -13.55 -8.17
CA ARG A 199 -20.93 -13.86 -7.43
C ARG A 199 -21.79 -12.63 -7.14
N CYS A 200 -21.18 -11.48 -6.92
CA CYS A 200 -21.91 -10.26 -6.59
C CYS A 200 -21.10 -8.99 -6.95
N ASP A 201 -21.77 -7.84 -7.01
CA ASP A 201 -21.11 -6.54 -6.94
C ASP A 201 -20.86 -6.22 -5.45
N PRO A 202 -19.63 -6.37 -4.91
CA PRO A 202 -19.39 -6.21 -3.47
C PRO A 202 -19.63 -4.78 -2.96
N TYR A 203 -19.85 -3.82 -3.85
CA TYR A 203 -20.15 -2.43 -3.50
C TYR A 203 -21.65 -2.14 -3.44
N LYS A 204 -22.51 -3.07 -3.86
CA LYS A 204 -23.96 -2.89 -3.93
C LYS A 204 -24.74 -4.05 -3.32
N ASP A 205 -24.21 -5.24 -3.42
CA ASP A 205 -24.86 -6.48 -3.05
C ASP A 205 -24.26 -7.04 -1.74
N PRO A 206 -25.05 -7.79 -0.96
CA PRO A 206 -24.51 -8.52 0.18
C PRO A 206 -23.48 -9.57 -0.29
N ILE A 207 -22.32 -9.59 0.36
CA ILE A 207 -21.28 -10.59 0.10
C ILE A 207 -21.80 -11.95 0.57
N PRO A 208 -21.81 -12.99 -0.29
CA PRO A 208 -22.20 -14.33 0.11
C PRO A 208 -21.24 -14.90 1.16
N GLU A 209 -21.71 -15.87 1.93
CA GLU A 209 -20.86 -16.58 2.90
C GLU A 209 -19.62 -17.14 2.20
N ILE A 210 -18.43 -16.72 2.66
CA ILE A 210 -17.16 -17.14 2.08
C ILE A 210 -16.82 -18.52 2.65
N PRO A 211 -16.66 -19.54 1.79
CA PRO A 211 -16.32 -20.89 2.22
C PRO A 211 -15.01 -20.96 3.03
N ALA A 212 -14.94 -21.90 3.97
CA ALA A 212 -13.79 -22.03 4.88
C ALA A 212 -12.47 -22.32 4.13
N ASP A 213 -12.51 -23.09 3.04
CA ASP A 213 -11.36 -23.39 2.18
C ASP A 213 -10.85 -22.12 1.46
N MET A 214 -11.75 -21.24 1.05
CA MET A 214 -11.40 -19.93 0.46
C MET A 214 -10.77 -19.00 1.50
N ILE A 215 -11.28 -18.99 2.73
CA ILE A 215 -10.68 -18.26 3.85
C ILE A 215 -9.27 -18.80 4.15
N GLU A 216 -9.11 -20.11 4.20
CA GLU A 216 -7.81 -20.76 4.46
C GLU A 216 -6.81 -20.47 3.33
N ALA A 217 -7.23 -20.59 2.06
CA ALA A 217 -6.39 -20.29 0.90
C ALA A 217 -5.94 -18.83 0.91
N THR A 218 -6.86 -17.89 1.19
CA THR A 218 -6.52 -16.46 1.29
C THR A 218 -5.57 -16.21 2.45
N SER A 219 -5.80 -16.85 3.61
CA SER A 219 -4.93 -16.74 4.78
C SER A 219 -3.50 -17.21 4.48
N LYS A 220 -3.36 -18.35 3.77
CA LYS A 220 -2.05 -18.87 3.34
C LYS A 220 -1.28 -17.86 2.47
N VAL A 221 -1.95 -17.19 1.54
CA VAL A 221 -1.28 -16.16 0.72
C VAL A 221 -0.72 -15.03 1.58
N TYR A 222 -1.46 -14.55 2.58
CA TYR A 222 -0.95 -13.50 3.48
C TYR A 222 0.15 -13.99 4.42
N ILE A 223 0.09 -15.25 4.86
CA ILE A 223 1.16 -15.88 5.64
C ILE A 223 2.44 -15.94 4.79
N GLU A 224 2.37 -16.47 3.57
CA GLU A 224 3.50 -16.53 2.64
C GLU A 224 4.06 -15.14 2.33
N ALA A 225 3.19 -14.15 2.11
CA ALA A 225 3.61 -12.77 1.90
C ALA A 225 4.33 -12.22 3.13
N PHE A 226 3.78 -12.41 4.34
CA PHE A 226 4.42 -11.98 5.59
C PHE A 226 5.81 -12.61 5.74
N GLU A 227 5.91 -13.92 5.57
CA GLU A 227 7.16 -14.65 5.74
C GLU A 227 8.21 -14.25 4.70
N ALA A 228 7.80 -14.11 3.44
CA ALA A 228 8.69 -13.69 2.36
C ALA A 228 9.17 -12.24 2.54
N ILE A 229 8.26 -11.31 2.88
CA ILE A 229 8.58 -9.88 3.01
C ILE A 229 9.45 -9.61 4.25
N THR A 230 9.09 -10.20 5.39
CA THR A 230 9.77 -9.90 6.66
C THR A 230 10.95 -10.82 6.94
N GLY A 231 10.99 -12.00 6.32
CA GLY A 231 11.91 -13.09 6.67
C GLY A 231 11.61 -13.71 8.04
N GLN A 232 10.48 -13.40 8.66
CA GLN A 232 10.06 -13.93 9.96
C GLN A 232 9.01 -15.02 9.75
N LYS A 233 9.07 -16.09 10.55
CA LYS A 233 8.04 -17.14 10.53
C LYS A 233 6.73 -16.58 11.08
N PHE A 234 5.62 -16.83 10.39
CA PHE A 234 4.30 -16.51 10.92
C PHE A 234 3.93 -17.51 12.02
N VAL A 235 3.46 -17.00 13.15
CA VAL A 235 2.97 -17.82 14.26
C VAL A 235 1.50 -17.46 14.49
N PRO A 236 0.55 -18.34 14.15
CA PRO A 236 -0.84 -18.08 14.45
C PRO A 236 -1.07 -18.11 15.96
N ASP A 237 -1.82 -17.14 16.46
CA ASP A 237 -2.32 -17.18 17.82
C ASP A 237 -3.64 -17.96 17.84
N LEU A 238 -3.55 -19.17 18.39
CA LEU A 238 -4.67 -20.10 18.53
C LEU A 238 -5.30 -20.04 19.94
N SER A 239 -4.94 -19.04 20.74
CA SER A 239 -5.52 -18.83 22.07
C SER A 239 -6.84 -18.07 22.01
N GLY A 240 -7.66 -18.25 23.05
CA GLY A 240 -8.99 -17.65 23.13
C GLY A 240 -10.02 -18.35 22.24
N GLU A 241 -11.25 -17.85 22.29
CA GLU A 241 -12.39 -18.41 21.53
C GLU A 241 -12.42 -17.93 20.09
N THR A 242 -12.12 -16.64 19.87
CA THR A 242 -12.08 -16.00 18.55
C THR A 242 -11.04 -14.88 18.54
N PRO A 243 -10.52 -14.47 17.37
CA PRO A 243 -9.68 -13.28 17.25
C PRO A 243 -10.34 -12.02 17.84
N LEU A 244 -11.66 -11.87 17.67
CA LEU A 244 -12.43 -10.76 18.24
C LEU A 244 -12.42 -10.77 19.77
N ALA A 245 -12.61 -11.92 20.39
CA ALA A 245 -12.57 -12.05 21.85
C ALA A 245 -11.18 -11.71 22.40
N ARG A 246 -10.11 -12.19 21.74
CA ARG A 246 -8.72 -11.88 22.09
C ARG A 246 -8.44 -10.38 22.00
N VAL A 247 -8.79 -9.75 20.87
CA VAL A 247 -8.63 -8.30 20.67
C VAL A 247 -9.36 -7.50 21.75
N ARG A 248 -10.61 -7.85 22.07
CA ARG A 248 -11.38 -7.18 23.12
C ARG A 248 -10.73 -7.31 24.49
N ALA A 249 -10.24 -8.50 24.84
CA ALA A 249 -9.54 -8.73 26.10
C ALA A 249 -8.26 -7.88 26.20
N ASN A 250 -7.45 -7.86 25.13
CA ASN A 250 -6.22 -7.08 25.07
C ASN A 250 -6.46 -5.56 25.13
N LEU A 251 -7.63 -5.09 24.68
CA LEU A 251 -8.00 -3.69 24.73
C LEU A 251 -8.73 -3.26 26.00
N ALA A 252 -9.13 -4.18 26.89
CA ALA A 252 -9.85 -3.83 28.11
C ALA A 252 -9.18 -2.74 28.99
N PRO A 253 -7.84 -2.70 29.14
CA PRO A 253 -7.16 -1.63 29.88
C PRO A 253 -7.28 -0.23 29.26
N TYR A 254 -7.62 -0.13 27.97
CA TYR A 254 -7.72 1.16 27.26
C TYR A 254 -9.11 1.79 27.36
N PHE A 255 -10.13 0.99 27.68
CA PHE A 255 -11.53 1.43 27.78
C PHE A 255 -12.01 1.61 29.22
N SER A 256 -11.16 1.31 30.21
CA SER A 256 -11.43 1.55 31.62
C SER A 256 -11.10 3.00 31.98
N LYS A 257 -11.97 3.92 31.55
CA LYS A 257 -12.04 5.31 32.02
C LYS A 257 -13.47 5.69 32.33
#